data_AF-A0AAJ2NX73-F1
#
_entry.id   AF-A0AAJ2NX73-F1
#
_cell.length_a   1.000
_cell.length_b   1.000
_cell.length_c   1.000
_cell.angle_alpha   90.00
_cell.angle_beta   90.00
_cell.angle_gamma   90.00
#
_symmetry.space_group_name_H-M   'P 1'
#
loop_
_entity.id
_entity.type
_entity.pdbx_description
1 polymer ?
#
loop_
_entity_poly.entity_id
_entity_poly.type
_entity_poly.pdbx_seq_one_letter_code
_entity_poly.pdbx_strand_id
1 'polypeptide(L)'
;MTEDAADRSLDRTPSISTKPTTETAEFGAVRPTGEVRAELIRFLEQDSFRVGQVYRLLKKEMSAQEIADELDVSTSGFVWGAERQIRSLLEGDLPTAPSVALRVARKFRSVQKAGEWSPEAISYLEHQTLELERRINDDSARAAEVKKAKSETEKAEARNEIGIYVYSLPHYLLHRYEPESGRTLMKVGRSDSDVIQRFKNQTRITALPEEPVLLRIYRVCQGETDEAERTFHRLLEAADHYRSVARTAGREWFVTSTRFLDEVARALKFDAVVVNEVDDADDD
;
A
#
# COMPACT_ATOMS: atom_id res chain seq x y z
N MET A 1 -57.07 60.10 -46.47
CA MET A 1 -55.64 60.39 -46.24
C MET A 1 -55.49 60.64 -44.76
N THR A 2 -54.43 60.06 -44.17
CA THR A 2 -54.08 59.91 -42.73
C THR A 2 -55.05 59.02 -41.94
N GLU A 3 -54.67 58.07 -41.08
CA GLU A 3 -53.43 57.47 -40.52
C GLU A 3 -53.96 56.18 -39.83
N ASP A 4 -53.49 54.97 -40.16
CA ASP A 4 -52.39 54.22 -39.53
C ASP A 4 -52.40 54.15 -37.98
N ALA A 5 -52.85 53.01 -37.42
CA ALA A 5 -52.47 52.48 -36.10
C ALA A 5 -53.18 51.14 -35.79
N ALA A 6 -52.49 50.02 -35.99
CA ALA A 6 -52.69 48.77 -35.25
C ALA A 6 -51.43 47.89 -35.44
N ASP A 7 -50.59 47.80 -34.42
CA ASP A 7 -50.57 46.68 -33.46
C ASP A 7 -49.64 45.55 -33.92
N ARG A 8 -48.53 45.38 -33.18
CA ARG A 8 -47.87 44.08 -32.91
C ARG A 8 -46.70 44.24 -31.95
N SER A 9 -47.00 44.00 -30.67
CA SER A 9 -46.34 43.03 -29.79
C SER A 9 -44.87 42.69 -30.08
N LEU A 10 -43.97 43.17 -29.22
CA LEU A 10 -42.61 42.65 -29.02
C LEU A 10 -42.58 41.94 -27.67
N ASP A 11 -42.81 40.62 -27.67
CA ASP A 11 -42.50 39.76 -26.53
C ASP A 11 -41.14 39.09 -26.76
N ARG A 12 -40.13 39.55 -26.02
CA ARG A 12 -38.77 39.01 -26.04
C ARG A 12 -38.66 37.97 -24.92
N THR A 13 -38.82 36.70 -25.26
CA THR A 13 -38.37 35.59 -24.41
C THR A 13 -36.87 35.34 -24.61
N PRO A 14 -36.06 35.23 -23.53
CA PRO A 14 -34.66 34.86 -23.66
C PRO A 14 -34.53 33.34 -23.86
N SER A 15 -33.85 32.97 -24.96
CA SER A 15 -33.47 31.61 -25.29
C SER A 15 -32.46 31.08 -24.25
N ILE A 16 -32.90 30.17 -23.39
CA ILE A 16 -32.03 29.42 -22.48
C ILE A 16 -31.34 28.35 -23.30
N SER A 17 -30.08 28.61 -23.64
CA SER A 17 -29.15 27.64 -24.19
C SER A 17 -28.84 26.58 -23.14
N THR A 18 -29.56 25.46 -23.19
CA THR A 18 -29.24 24.24 -22.45
C THR A 18 -27.95 23.67 -23.01
N LYS A 19 -26.83 23.96 -22.34
CA LYS A 19 -25.61 23.16 -22.47
C LYS A 19 -25.96 21.70 -22.11
N PRO A 20 -25.45 20.71 -22.86
CA PRO A 20 -25.63 19.32 -22.47
C PRO A 20 -24.93 19.12 -21.13
N THR A 21 -25.74 18.79 -20.13
CA THR A 21 -25.30 18.28 -18.84
C THR A 21 -24.51 17.01 -19.12
N THR A 22 -23.20 17.08 -18.96
CA THR A 22 -22.35 15.88 -18.91
C THR A 22 -22.91 15.04 -17.77
N GLU A 23 -23.61 13.94 -18.10
CA GLU A 23 -23.96 12.90 -17.15
C GLU A 23 -22.67 12.54 -16.41
N THR A 24 -22.62 12.90 -15.13
CA THR A 24 -21.74 12.26 -14.15
C THR A 24 -22.11 10.79 -14.13
N ALA A 25 -21.51 10.02 -15.03
CA ALA A 25 -21.52 8.57 -14.96
C ALA A 25 -21.07 8.19 -13.54
N GLU A 26 -21.89 7.41 -12.85
CA GLU A 26 -21.57 6.87 -11.54
C GLU A 26 -20.29 6.03 -11.66
N PHE A 27 -19.13 6.63 -11.39
CA PHE A 27 -17.86 5.91 -11.33
C PHE A 27 -17.92 4.98 -10.12
N GLY A 28 -17.95 3.67 -10.39
CA GLY A 28 -18.01 2.61 -9.39
C GLY A 28 -17.37 1.34 -9.91
N ALA A 29 -16.92 0.46 -9.03
CA ALA A 29 -16.25 -0.77 -9.45
C ALA A 29 -17.18 -1.63 -10.30
N VAL A 30 -16.72 -2.05 -11.48
CA VAL A 30 -17.50 -2.89 -12.41
C VAL A 30 -17.00 -4.33 -12.34
N ARG A 31 -17.88 -5.32 -12.52
CA ARG A 31 -17.45 -6.72 -12.62
C ARG A 31 -17.05 -7.06 -14.06
N PRO A 32 -15.99 -7.86 -14.28
CA PRO A 32 -15.63 -8.28 -15.63
C PRO A 32 -16.72 -9.20 -16.20
N THR A 33 -16.90 -9.15 -17.52
CA THR A 33 -17.75 -10.12 -18.23
C THR A 33 -17.09 -11.51 -18.21
N GLY A 34 -17.83 -12.56 -18.57
CA GLY A 34 -17.29 -13.92 -18.61
C GLY A 34 -16.09 -14.06 -19.56
N GLU A 35 -16.12 -13.35 -20.70
CA GLU A 35 -15.04 -13.35 -21.70
C GLU A 35 -13.80 -12.63 -21.19
N VAL A 36 -13.97 -11.40 -20.66
CA VAL A 36 -12.88 -10.63 -20.06
C VAL A 36 -12.26 -11.39 -18.89
N ARG A 37 -13.08 -12.02 -18.05
CA ARG A 37 -12.60 -12.85 -16.94
C ARG A 37 -11.79 -14.04 -17.43
N ALA A 38 -12.21 -14.69 -18.52
CA ALA A 38 -11.46 -15.81 -19.10
C ALA A 38 -10.10 -15.36 -19.66
N GLU A 39 -10.02 -14.18 -20.28
CA GLU A 39 -8.75 -13.57 -20.70
C GLU A 39 -7.81 -13.31 -19.51
N LEU A 40 -8.32 -12.69 -18.45
CA LEU A 40 -7.53 -12.41 -17.25
C LEU A 40 -7.06 -13.68 -16.54
N ILE A 41 -7.88 -14.74 -16.52
CA ILE A 41 -7.48 -16.06 -16.01
C ILE A 41 -6.31 -16.62 -16.83
N ARG A 42 -6.43 -16.64 -18.17
CA ARG A 42 -5.34 -17.13 -19.03
C ARG A 42 -4.03 -16.38 -18.78
N PHE A 43 -4.12 -15.05 -18.62
CA PHE A 43 -2.98 -14.24 -18.25
C PHE A 43 -2.37 -14.68 -16.91
N LEU A 44 -3.16 -14.79 -15.84
CA LEU A 44 -2.66 -15.21 -14.52
C LEU A 44 -2.09 -16.64 -14.52
N GLU A 45 -2.65 -17.55 -15.32
CA GLU A 45 -2.13 -18.91 -15.47
C GLU A 45 -0.72 -18.92 -16.10
N GLN A 46 -0.43 -17.98 -17.00
CA GLN A 46 0.84 -17.84 -17.69
C GLN A 46 1.80 -16.86 -17.00
N ASP A 47 1.30 -16.02 -16.10
CA ASP A 47 2.07 -15.00 -15.38
C ASP A 47 3.18 -15.66 -14.54
N SER A 48 4.43 -15.43 -14.92
CA SER A 48 5.61 -15.94 -14.23
C SER A 48 5.91 -15.18 -12.94
N PHE A 49 5.37 -13.97 -12.79
CA PHE A 49 5.54 -13.15 -11.61
C PHE A 49 4.80 -13.74 -10.40
N ARG A 50 5.11 -13.18 -9.22
CA ARG A 50 4.61 -13.66 -7.92
C ARG A 50 3.10 -13.84 -7.88
N VAL A 51 2.34 -12.90 -8.45
CA VAL A 51 0.86 -12.93 -8.47
C VAL A 51 0.33 -14.15 -9.23
N GLY A 52 0.91 -14.46 -10.39
CA GLY A 52 0.57 -15.67 -11.15
C GLY A 52 0.94 -16.96 -10.43
N GLN A 53 2.11 -16.98 -9.77
CA GLN A 53 2.53 -18.12 -8.94
C GLN A 53 1.52 -18.38 -7.81
N VAL A 54 1.17 -17.34 -7.04
CA VAL A 54 0.17 -17.43 -5.97
C VAL A 54 -1.18 -17.87 -6.53
N TYR A 55 -1.63 -17.32 -7.66
CA TYR A 55 -2.89 -17.73 -8.30
C TYR A 55 -2.93 -19.24 -8.59
N ARG A 56 -1.86 -19.79 -9.19
CA ARG A 56 -1.77 -21.21 -9.51
C ARG A 56 -1.78 -22.10 -8.26
N LEU A 57 -1.16 -21.66 -7.16
CA LEU A 57 -1.13 -22.42 -5.91
C LEU A 57 -2.46 -22.32 -5.14
N LEU A 58 -3.12 -21.17 -5.15
CA LEU A 58 -4.48 -21.01 -4.60
C LEU A 58 -5.49 -21.91 -5.32
N LYS A 59 -5.33 -22.13 -6.64
CA LYS A 59 -6.15 -23.08 -7.43
C LYS A 59 -5.97 -24.53 -6.97
N LYS A 60 -4.86 -24.86 -6.28
CA LYS A 60 -4.61 -26.15 -5.64
C LYS A 60 -5.11 -26.21 -4.19
N GLU A 61 -5.87 -25.20 -3.74
CA GLU A 61 -6.43 -25.09 -2.38
C GLU A 61 -5.38 -25.05 -1.27
N MET A 62 -4.17 -24.61 -1.59
CA MET A 62 -3.09 -24.44 -0.60
C MET A 62 -3.38 -23.23 0.30
N SER A 63 -3.07 -23.37 1.58
CA SER A 63 -3.12 -22.29 2.56
C SER A 63 -1.99 -21.28 2.35
N ALA A 64 -2.13 -20.09 2.93
CA ALA A 64 -1.12 -19.03 2.81
C ALA A 64 0.26 -19.45 3.35
N GLN A 65 0.30 -20.29 4.39
CA GLN A 65 1.57 -20.79 4.93
C GLN A 65 2.19 -21.82 3.98
N GLU A 66 1.42 -22.77 3.45
CA GLU A 66 1.92 -23.75 2.49
C GLU A 66 2.42 -23.09 1.21
N ILE A 67 1.77 -22.00 0.76
CA ILE A 67 2.23 -21.21 -0.38
C ILE A 67 3.56 -20.52 -0.08
N ALA A 68 3.73 -19.97 1.12
CA ALA A 68 4.98 -19.35 1.53
C ALA A 68 6.12 -20.38 1.54
N ASP A 69 5.87 -21.56 2.10
CA ASP A 69 6.83 -22.66 2.18
C ASP A 69 7.21 -23.18 0.77
N GLU A 70 6.24 -23.38 -0.12
CA GLU A 70 6.46 -23.83 -1.50
C GLU A 70 7.27 -22.81 -2.33
N LEU A 71 7.07 -21.51 -2.07
CA LEU A 71 7.78 -20.43 -2.76
C LEU A 71 9.08 -20.01 -2.07
N ASP A 72 9.50 -20.74 -1.02
CA ASP A 72 10.68 -20.45 -0.19
C ASP A 72 10.71 -19.00 0.32
N VAL A 73 9.56 -18.50 0.78
CA VAL A 73 9.42 -17.16 1.37
C VAL A 73 9.07 -17.25 2.85
N SER A 74 9.76 -16.45 3.66
CA SER A 74 9.66 -16.49 5.13
C SER A 74 8.29 -16.21 5.71
N THR A 75 7.50 -15.37 5.05
CA THR A 75 6.23 -14.89 5.59
C THR A 75 5.11 -15.18 4.61
N SER A 76 3.92 -15.48 5.11
CA SER A 76 2.72 -15.68 4.29
C SER A 76 1.98 -14.38 3.96
N GLY A 77 2.49 -13.23 4.43
CA GLY A 77 1.83 -11.92 4.28
C GLY A 77 1.59 -11.53 2.82
N PHE A 78 2.57 -11.80 1.95
CA PHE A 78 2.49 -11.50 0.52
C PHE A 78 1.33 -12.23 -0.18
N VAL A 79 0.92 -13.40 0.33
CA VAL A 79 -0.17 -14.19 -0.25
C VAL A 79 -1.49 -13.42 -0.19
N TRP A 80 -1.77 -12.76 0.93
CA TRP A 80 -2.98 -11.94 1.09
C TRP A 80 -2.97 -10.71 0.17
N GLY A 81 -1.80 -10.10 -0.02
CA GLY A 81 -1.61 -9.01 -0.99
C GLY A 81 -1.89 -9.47 -2.42
N ALA A 82 -1.32 -10.60 -2.82
CA ALA A 82 -1.54 -11.21 -4.14
C ALA A 82 -3.01 -11.63 -4.33
N GLU A 83 -3.63 -12.26 -3.33
CA GLU A 83 -5.05 -12.62 -3.36
C GLU A 83 -5.93 -11.38 -3.57
N ARG A 84 -5.62 -10.26 -2.89
CA ARG A 84 -6.35 -9.01 -3.08
C ARG A 84 -6.24 -8.51 -4.53
N GLN A 85 -5.05 -8.55 -5.13
CA GLN A 85 -4.85 -8.18 -6.53
C GLN A 85 -5.62 -9.11 -7.49
N ILE A 86 -5.57 -10.42 -7.25
CA ILE A 86 -6.27 -11.44 -8.05
C ILE A 86 -7.78 -11.20 -8.00
N ARG A 87 -8.36 -11.00 -6.81
CA ARG A 87 -9.80 -10.72 -6.65
C ARG A 87 -10.20 -9.40 -7.31
N SER A 88 -9.38 -8.35 -7.17
CA SER A 88 -9.65 -7.09 -7.87
C SER A 88 -9.68 -7.27 -9.39
N LEU A 89 -8.77 -8.07 -9.97
CA LEU A 89 -8.75 -8.38 -11.40
C LEU A 89 -9.97 -9.20 -11.82
N LEU A 90 -10.21 -10.33 -11.15
CA LEU A 90 -11.16 -11.36 -11.61
C LEU A 90 -12.61 -11.13 -11.18
N GLU A 91 -12.83 -10.34 -10.13
CA GLU A 91 -14.15 -10.13 -9.52
C GLU A 91 -14.58 -8.66 -9.55
N GLY A 92 -13.67 -7.74 -9.87
CA GLY A 92 -13.91 -6.30 -9.77
C GLY A 92 -14.02 -5.80 -8.33
N ASP A 93 -13.60 -6.59 -7.34
CA ASP A 93 -13.58 -6.17 -5.93
C ASP A 93 -12.39 -5.24 -5.66
N LEU A 94 -12.58 -3.95 -5.94
CA LEU A 94 -11.56 -2.93 -5.74
C LEU A 94 -11.43 -2.51 -4.26
N PRO A 95 -10.21 -2.36 -3.73
CA PRO A 95 -9.97 -1.88 -2.35
C PRO A 95 -10.43 -0.43 -2.16
N THR A 96 -10.86 -0.10 -0.94
CA THR A 96 -11.26 1.25 -0.54
C THR A 96 -10.13 2.02 0.14
N ALA A 97 -9.21 1.33 0.81
CA ALA A 97 -8.03 1.95 1.40
C ALA A 97 -7.09 2.49 0.30
N PRO A 98 -6.71 3.78 0.33
CA PRO A 98 -5.87 4.40 -0.71
C PRO A 98 -4.54 3.69 -0.95
N SER A 99 -3.85 3.22 0.09
CA SER A 99 -2.57 2.50 -0.05
C SER A 99 -2.72 1.18 -0.81
N VAL A 100 -3.78 0.43 -0.51
CA VAL A 100 -4.10 -0.85 -1.18
C VAL A 100 -4.59 -0.58 -2.60
N ALA A 101 -5.37 0.48 -2.82
CA ALA A 101 -5.79 0.92 -4.15
C ALA A 101 -4.59 1.29 -5.05
N LEU A 102 -3.59 1.98 -4.50
CA LEU A 102 -2.35 2.29 -5.23
C LEU A 102 -1.63 1.03 -5.71
N ARG A 103 -1.55 0.00 -4.86
CA ARG A 103 -0.94 -1.28 -5.22
C ARG A 103 -1.70 -1.99 -6.33
N VAL A 104 -3.01 -2.13 -6.16
CA VAL A 104 -3.86 -2.76 -7.18
C VAL A 104 -3.77 -1.99 -8.51
N ALA A 105 -3.75 -0.65 -8.48
CA ALA A 105 -3.60 0.16 -9.68
C ALA A 105 -2.27 -0.10 -10.42
N ARG A 106 -1.16 -0.28 -9.68
CA ARG A 106 0.13 -0.66 -10.29
C ARG A 106 0.04 -2.01 -11.00
N LYS A 107 -0.58 -3.02 -10.38
CA LYS A 107 -0.78 -4.33 -11.04
C LYS A 107 -1.68 -4.21 -12.27
N PHE A 108 -2.78 -3.45 -12.20
CA PHE A 108 -3.63 -3.20 -13.37
C PHE A 108 -2.85 -2.58 -14.53
N ARG A 109 -2.02 -1.56 -14.27
CA ARG A 109 -1.15 -0.94 -15.30
C ARG A 109 -0.11 -1.91 -15.84
N SER A 110 0.45 -2.79 -15.01
CA SER A 110 1.38 -3.84 -15.45
C SER A 110 0.67 -4.84 -16.38
N VAL A 111 -0.51 -5.33 -15.98
CA VAL A 111 -1.36 -6.24 -16.75
C VAL A 111 -1.73 -5.63 -18.10
N GLN A 112 -2.18 -4.36 -18.12
CA GLN A 112 -2.49 -3.63 -19.35
C GLN A 112 -1.31 -3.60 -20.33
N LYS A 113 -0.08 -3.44 -19.85
CA LYS A 113 1.13 -3.39 -20.69
C LYS A 113 1.59 -4.77 -21.17
N ALA A 114 1.32 -5.82 -20.41
CA ALA A 114 1.90 -7.14 -20.63
C ALA A 114 1.10 -8.03 -21.61
N GLY A 115 -0.18 -7.75 -21.84
CA GLY A 115 -1.07 -8.60 -22.63
C GLY A 115 -1.55 -7.97 -23.94
N GLU A 116 -1.83 -8.83 -24.92
CA GLU A 116 -2.71 -8.50 -26.05
C GLU A 116 -4.15 -8.74 -25.61
N TRP A 117 -4.89 -7.66 -25.37
CA TRP A 117 -6.22 -7.69 -24.78
C TRP A 117 -7.31 -7.47 -25.84
N SER A 118 -8.47 -8.09 -25.65
CA SER A 118 -9.67 -7.71 -26.41
C SER A 118 -10.06 -6.24 -26.13
N PRO A 119 -10.77 -5.58 -27.05
CA PRO A 119 -11.29 -4.23 -26.81
C PRO A 119 -12.10 -4.11 -25.51
N GLU A 120 -12.88 -5.14 -25.19
CA GLU A 120 -13.68 -5.23 -23.98
C GLU A 120 -12.80 -5.33 -22.72
N ALA A 121 -11.72 -6.12 -22.77
CA ALA A 121 -10.78 -6.25 -21.67
C ALA A 121 -9.97 -4.95 -21.45
N ILE A 122 -9.59 -4.25 -22.52
CA ILE A 122 -8.95 -2.93 -22.44
C ILE A 122 -9.89 -1.95 -21.72
N SER A 123 -11.13 -1.83 -22.18
CA SER A 123 -12.14 -0.94 -21.59
C SER A 123 -12.37 -1.25 -20.10
N TYR A 124 -12.46 -2.53 -19.73
CA TYR A 124 -12.58 -2.95 -18.34
C TYR A 124 -11.36 -2.53 -17.50
N LEU A 125 -10.15 -2.80 -17.96
CA LEU A 125 -8.92 -2.48 -17.23
C LEU A 125 -8.75 -0.96 -17.07
N GLU A 126 -9.05 -0.19 -18.12
CA GLU A 126 -9.00 1.28 -18.09
C GLU A 126 -10.02 1.86 -17.10
N HIS A 127 -11.27 1.40 -17.15
CA HIS A 127 -12.31 1.82 -16.22
C HIS A 127 -11.89 1.58 -14.77
N GLN A 128 -11.41 0.38 -14.45
CA GLN A 128 -10.98 0.04 -13.09
C GLN A 128 -9.75 0.83 -12.65
N THR A 129 -8.81 1.10 -13.57
CA THR A 129 -7.63 1.94 -13.29
C THR A 129 -8.04 3.36 -12.90
N LEU A 130 -9.01 3.95 -13.62
CA LEU A 130 -9.55 5.28 -13.29
C LEU A 130 -10.24 5.29 -11.92
N GLU A 131 -11.03 4.28 -11.61
CA GLU A 131 -11.70 4.18 -10.30
C GLU A 131 -10.68 4.00 -9.16
N LEU A 132 -9.62 3.22 -9.36
CA LEU A 132 -8.53 3.10 -8.39
C LEU A 132 -7.79 4.43 -8.21
N GLU A 133 -7.51 5.17 -9.28
CA GLU A 133 -6.90 6.50 -9.23
C GLU A 133 -7.77 7.49 -8.44
N ARG A 134 -9.08 7.45 -8.61
CA ARG A 134 -10.02 8.26 -7.81
C ARG A 134 -9.88 7.95 -6.32
N ARG A 135 -9.83 6.66 -5.95
CA ARG A 135 -9.68 6.23 -4.54
C ARG A 135 -8.32 6.56 -3.95
N ILE A 136 -7.25 6.45 -4.75
CA ILE A 136 -5.90 6.82 -4.34
C ILE A 136 -5.86 8.29 -3.93
N ASN A 137 -6.59 9.15 -4.63
CA ASN A 137 -6.64 10.59 -4.41
C ASN A 137 -7.74 11.05 -3.42
N ASP A 138 -8.38 10.12 -2.71
CA ASP A 138 -9.35 10.46 -1.66
C ASP A 138 -8.62 10.85 -0.36
N ASP A 139 -8.52 12.16 -0.12
CA ASP A 139 -7.87 12.71 1.06
C ASP A 139 -8.56 12.34 2.37
N SER A 140 -9.89 12.15 2.36
CA SER A 140 -10.63 11.74 3.57
C SER A 140 -10.31 10.30 3.94
N ALA A 141 -10.33 9.40 2.95
CA ALA A 141 -9.93 8.02 3.14
C ALA A 141 -8.47 7.91 3.59
N ARG A 142 -7.58 8.75 3.04
CA ARG A 142 -6.17 8.81 3.44
C ARG A 142 -5.99 9.26 4.89
N ALA A 143 -6.70 10.30 5.31
CA ALA A 143 -6.67 10.76 6.70
C ALA A 143 -7.19 9.68 7.68
N ALA A 144 -8.23 8.95 7.28
CA ALA A 144 -8.77 7.83 8.07
C ALA A 144 -7.75 6.69 8.22
N GLU A 145 -7.02 6.36 7.14
CA GLU A 145 -5.97 5.34 7.16
C GLU A 145 -4.82 5.72 8.11
N VAL A 146 -4.31 6.95 8.01
CA VAL A 146 -3.28 7.47 8.92
C VAL A 146 -3.75 7.43 10.37
N LYS A 147 -5.00 7.82 10.64
CA LYS A 147 -5.58 7.78 11.99
C LYS A 147 -5.67 6.34 12.52
N LYS A 148 -6.06 5.38 11.68
CA LYS A 148 -6.08 3.96 12.03
C LYS A 148 -4.69 3.46 12.39
N ALA A 149 -3.68 3.76 11.57
CA ALA A 149 -2.31 3.31 11.78
C ALA A 149 -1.70 3.85 13.09
N LYS A 150 -2.05 5.10 13.43
CA LYS A 150 -1.72 5.71 14.73
C LYS A 150 -2.38 4.98 15.89
N SER A 151 -3.68 4.66 15.78
CA SER A 151 -4.39 3.94 16.84
C SER A 151 -3.80 2.54 17.08
N GLU A 152 -3.40 1.82 16.03
CA GLU A 152 -2.72 0.52 16.18
C GLU A 152 -1.33 0.67 16.80
N THR A 153 -0.60 1.74 16.46
CA THR A 153 0.67 2.09 17.11
C THR A 153 0.47 2.31 18.61
N GLU A 154 -0.51 3.13 19.01
CA GLU A 154 -0.81 3.39 20.43
C GLU A 154 -1.19 2.12 21.20
N LYS A 155 -2.00 1.23 20.60
CA LYS A 155 -2.37 -0.06 21.20
C LYS A 155 -1.15 -0.96 21.39
N ALA A 156 -0.26 -1.02 20.41
CA ALA A 156 0.95 -1.82 20.50
C ALA A 156 1.92 -1.25 21.54
N GLU A 157 2.04 0.07 21.61
CA GLU A 157 2.81 0.74 22.65
C GLU A 157 2.25 0.46 24.05
N ALA A 158 0.94 0.47 24.23
CA ALA A 158 0.35 0.19 25.54
C ALA A 158 0.73 -1.18 26.12
N ARG A 159 1.15 -2.14 25.27
CA ARG A 159 1.59 -3.47 25.70
C ARG A 159 3.01 -3.49 26.28
N ASN A 160 3.81 -2.43 26.08
CA ASN A 160 5.19 -2.30 26.60
C ASN A 160 6.06 -3.55 26.35
N GLU A 161 6.01 -4.10 25.14
CA GLU A 161 6.78 -5.29 24.77
C GLU A 161 8.30 -5.00 24.75
N ILE A 162 9.12 -5.97 25.13
CA ILE A 162 10.58 -5.86 25.06
C ILE A 162 11.02 -6.37 23.68
N GLY A 163 11.81 -5.58 22.96
CA GLY A 163 12.14 -5.92 21.58
C GLY A 163 12.87 -4.86 20.78
N ILE A 164 13.10 -5.19 19.51
CA ILE A 164 13.52 -4.26 18.47
C ILE A 164 12.27 -3.69 17.80
N TYR A 165 12.16 -2.37 17.80
CA TYR A 165 11.06 -1.61 17.25
C TYR A 165 11.44 -1.05 15.89
N VAL A 166 10.54 -1.23 14.92
CA VAL A 166 10.69 -0.69 13.56
C VAL A 166 9.57 0.27 13.28
N TYR A 167 9.90 1.52 12.99
CA TYR A 167 8.91 2.54 12.65
C TYR A 167 9.33 3.38 11.45
N SER A 168 8.35 4.01 10.80
CA SER A 168 8.59 4.96 9.71
C SER A 168 7.67 6.17 9.86
N LEU A 169 7.88 7.19 9.02
CA LEU A 169 7.00 8.36 8.97
C LEU A 169 5.94 8.16 7.88
N PRO A 170 4.70 8.64 8.08
CA PRO A 170 3.66 8.57 7.06
C PRO A 170 4.14 9.06 5.69
N HIS A 171 4.90 10.16 5.65
CA HIS A 171 5.53 10.65 4.42
C HIS A 171 6.36 9.59 3.69
N TYR A 172 7.23 8.84 4.37
CA TYR A 172 8.09 7.82 3.77
C TYR A 172 7.35 6.55 3.38
N LEU A 173 6.23 6.26 4.05
CA LEU A 173 5.35 5.15 3.68
C LEU A 173 4.59 5.46 2.38
N LEU A 174 4.17 6.71 2.20
CA LEU A 174 3.49 7.20 1.00
C LEU A 174 4.47 7.43 -0.16
N HIS A 175 5.59 8.07 0.12
CA HIS A 175 6.63 8.44 -0.83
C HIS A 175 7.89 7.66 -0.51
N ARG A 176 7.95 6.41 -0.99
CA ARG A 176 9.10 5.53 -0.74
C ARG A 176 10.37 6.12 -1.32
N TYR A 177 11.45 5.95 -0.57
CA TYR A 177 12.77 6.41 -0.97
C TYR A 177 13.26 5.70 -2.26
N GLU A 178 13.03 4.38 -2.35
CA GLU A 178 13.30 3.58 -3.54
C GLU A 178 12.00 2.85 -3.97
N PRO A 179 11.21 3.45 -4.86
CA PRO A 179 9.92 2.87 -5.26
C PRO A 179 10.02 1.51 -5.96
N GLU A 180 11.11 1.26 -6.70
CA GLU A 180 11.35 0.03 -7.47
C GLU A 180 11.65 -1.16 -6.56
N SER A 181 12.61 -1.02 -5.64
CA SER A 181 12.93 -2.05 -4.64
C SER A 181 11.89 -2.13 -3.50
N GLY A 182 10.98 -1.17 -3.45
CA GLY A 182 10.01 -1.00 -2.37
C GLY A 182 10.62 -0.56 -1.05
N ARG A 183 11.93 -0.28 -1.00
CA ARG A 183 12.62 0.14 0.20
C ARG A 183 12.30 1.58 0.55
N THR A 184 12.20 1.85 1.83
CA THR A 184 11.97 3.20 2.35
C THR A 184 12.73 3.42 3.65
N LEU A 185 12.72 4.66 4.14
CA LEU A 185 13.39 4.99 5.39
C LEU A 185 12.60 4.42 6.57
N MET A 186 13.23 3.48 7.27
CA MET A 186 12.73 2.91 8.51
C MET A 186 13.77 3.10 9.61
N LYS A 187 13.30 3.46 10.79
CA LYS A 187 14.14 3.49 11.98
C LYS A 187 14.06 2.13 12.69
N VAL A 188 15.23 1.57 12.98
CA VAL A 188 15.38 0.31 13.71
C VAL A 188 16.08 0.61 15.03
N GLY A 189 15.35 0.51 16.14
CA GLY A 189 15.88 0.81 17.47
C GLY A 189 15.36 -0.13 18.53
N ARG A 190 16.10 -0.29 19.64
CA ARG A 190 15.68 -1.14 20.76
C ARG A 190 14.77 -0.44 21.77
N SER A 191 13.99 -1.25 22.48
CA SER A 191 13.24 -0.84 23.68
C SER A 191 13.53 -1.78 24.85
N ASP A 192 14.14 -1.24 25.90
CA ASP A 192 14.19 -1.86 27.22
C ASP A 192 13.14 -1.13 28.06
N SER A 193 11.94 -1.70 28.23
CA SER A 193 10.79 -1.29 29.09
C SER A 193 10.36 0.20 29.22
N ASP A 194 11.26 1.19 29.23
CA ASP A 194 11.07 2.63 29.39
C ASP A 194 11.13 3.44 28.07
N VAL A 195 11.34 2.79 26.92
CA VAL A 195 11.55 3.49 25.64
C VAL A 195 10.26 4.02 25.02
N ILE A 196 9.08 3.52 25.39
CA ILE A 196 7.80 4.08 24.94
C ILE A 196 7.61 5.52 25.42
N GLN A 197 8.14 5.84 26.61
CA GLN A 197 8.23 7.21 27.11
C GLN A 197 9.27 8.04 26.33
N ARG A 198 10.36 7.42 25.88
CA ARG A 198 11.42 8.07 25.09
C ARG A 198 11.01 8.30 23.63
N PHE A 199 10.18 7.43 23.04
CA PHE A 199 9.55 7.58 21.73
C PHE A 199 8.61 8.78 21.73
N LYS A 200 7.69 8.84 22.70
CA LYS A 200 6.83 10.02 22.94
C LYS A 200 7.63 11.32 23.17
N ASN A 201 8.77 11.22 23.84
CA ASN A 201 9.66 12.38 24.07
C ASN A 201 10.53 12.74 22.85
N GLN A 202 10.93 11.79 22.00
CA GLN A 202 11.66 12.06 20.76
C GLN A 202 10.77 12.80 19.75
N THR A 203 9.49 12.45 19.65
CA THR A 203 8.48 13.19 18.86
C THR A 203 8.38 14.67 19.26
N ARG A 204 8.73 15.01 20.51
CA ARG A 204 8.78 16.39 21.02
C ARG A 204 10.13 17.10 20.83
N ILE A 205 11.23 16.36 20.65
CA ILE A 205 12.60 16.92 20.64
C ILE A 205 13.16 17.01 19.21
N THR A 206 12.74 16.15 18.30
CA THR A 206 13.12 16.24 16.88
C THR A 206 12.08 17.04 16.11
N ALA A 207 12.54 17.96 15.26
CA ALA A 207 11.73 18.76 14.34
C ALA A 207 11.10 17.91 13.21
N LEU A 208 10.50 16.77 13.56
CA LEU A 208 9.76 15.90 12.66
C LEU A 208 8.30 16.39 12.63
N PRO A 209 7.79 16.84 11.47
CA PRO A 209 6.45 17.42 11.36
C PRO A 209 5.31 16.41 11.52
N GLU A 210 5.63 15.11 11.49
CA GLU A 210 4.67 14.00 11.50
C GLU A 210 4.94 13.02 12.64
N GLU A 211 3.87 12.44 13.18
CA GLU A 211 3.96 11.36 14.17
C GLU A 211 4.37 10.04 13.49
N PRO A 212 5.36 9.31 14.04
CA PRO A 212 5.79 8.02 13.50
C PRO A 212 4.73 6.92 13.62
N VAL A 213 4.78 5.97 12.68
CA VAL A 213 3.92 4.77 12.64
C VAL A 213 4.78 3.54 12.93
N LEU A 214 4.40 2.77 13.95
CA LEU A 214 5.07 1.52 14.34
C LEU A 214 4.68 0.39 13.39
N LEU A 215 5.66 -0.28 12.78
CA LEU A 215 5.45 -1.32 11.78
C LEU A 215 5.61 -2.72 12.36
N ARG A 216 6.72 -2.95 13.08
CA ARG A 216 7.11 -4.24 13.63
C ARG A 216 7.66 -4.11 15.04
N ILE A 217 7.45 -5.16 15.84
CA ILE A 217 8.19 -5.41 17.08
C ILE A 217 8.81 -6.81 16.96
N TYR A 218 10.13 -6.91 17.02
CA TYR A 218 10.82 -8.21 17.11
C TYR A 218 11.13 -8.48 18.58
N ARG A 219 10.41 -9.43 19.17
CA ARG A 219 10.55 -9.79 20.59
C ARG A 219 11.88 -10.47 20.82
N VAL A 220 12.56 -10.06 21.88
CA VAL A 220 13.83 -10.63 22.34
C VAL A 220 13.77 -10.91 23.82
N CYS A 221 14.64 -11.79 24.32
CA CYS A 221 14.73 -12.03 25.76
C CYS A 221 15.28 -10.79 26.48
N GLN A 222 14.88 -10.64 27.75
CA GLN A 222 15.33 -9.52 28.57
C GLN A 222 16.87 -9.52 28.69
N GLY A 223 17.49 -8.39 28.37
CA GLY A 223 18.95 -8.23 28.40
C GLY A 223 19.67 -8.49 27.06
N GLU A 224 18.97 -8.98 26.04
CA GLU A 224 19.54 -9.27 24.71
C GLU A 224 19.31 -8.15 23.68
N THR A 225 18.52 -7.12 24.03
CA THR A 225 18.14 -6.01 23.14
C THR A 225 19.32 -5.25 22.55
N ASP A 226 20.37 -5.03 23.34
CA ASP A 226 21.60 -4.36 22.89
C ASP A 226 22.36 -5.17 21.83
N GLU A 227 22.43 -6.50 21.99
CA GLU A 227 23.09 -7.38 21.04
C GLU A 227 22.25 -7.57 19.78
N ALA A 228 20.94 -7.71 19.95
CA ALA A 228 19.98 -7.79 18.87
C ALA A 228 20.03 -6.54 17.97
N GLU A 229 19.97 -5.33 18.55
CA GLU A 229 20.03 -4.08 17.78
C GLU A 229 21.34 -3.95 16.98
N ARG A 230 22.47 -4.21 17.63
CA ARG A 230 23.79 -4.19 16.96
C ARG A 230 23.84 -5.20 15.82
N THR A 231 23.24 -6.37 16.00
CA THR A 231 23.18 -7.41 14.98
C THR A 231 22.31 -6.98 13.79
N PHE A 232 21.12 -6.42 14.05
CA PHE A 232 20.27 -5.84 13.00
C PHE A 232 21.01 -4.76 12.20
N HIS A 233 21.61 -3.79 12.89
CA HIS A 233 22.35 -2.71 12.24
C HIS A 233 23.51 -3.23 11.40
N ARG A 234 24.29 -4.19 11.92
CA ARG A 234 25.39 -4.80 11.18
C ARG A 234 24.92 -5.54 9.93
N LEU A 235 23.82 -6.29 10.03
CA LEU A 235 23.26 -7.04 8.88
C LEU A 235 22.69 -6.09 7.82
N LEU A 236 22.04 -5.01 8.23
CA LEU A 236 21.59 -3.95 7.32
C LEU A 236 22.76 -3.29 6.60
N GLU A 237 23.83 -2.93 7.33
CA GLU A 237 25.04 -2.35 6.73
C GLU A 237 25.73 -3.34 5.77
N ALA A 238 25.83 -4.61 6.14
CA ALA A 238 26.44 -5.65 5.31
C ALA A 238 25.63 -5.96 4.03
N ALA A 239 24.33 -5.64 4.02
CA ALA A 239 23.45 -5.77 2.87
C ALA A 239 23.32 -4.48 2.06
N ASP A 240 24.20 -3.50 2.27
CA ASP A 240 24.20 -2.19 1.64
C ASP A 240 22.87 -1.41 1.84
N HIS A 241 22.16 -1.64 2.94
CA HIS A 241 21.01 -0.83 3.33
C HIS A 241 21.52 0.45 3.98
N TYR A 242 21.79 1.45 3.14
CA TYR A 242 22.45 2.69 3.55
C TYR A 242 21.70 3.39 4.69
N ARG A 243 22.47 3.93 5.62
CA ARG A 243 21.95 4.88 6.61
C ARG A 243 21.58 6.18 5.92
N SER A 244 20.53 6.84 6.40
CA SER A 244 20.17 8.19 5.94
C SER A 244 21.38 9.13 6.01
N VAL A 245 21.73 9.75 4.89
CA VAL A 245 22.88 10.67 4.75
C VAL A 245 22.61 12.06 5.36
N ALA A 246 21.38 12.31 5.83
CA ALA A 246 21.05 13.57 6.47
C ALA A 246 21.83 13.70 7.78
N ARG A 247 22.73 14.69 7.86
CA ARG A 247 23.60 14.99 9.03
C ARG A 247 22.89 15.10 10.38
N THR A 248 21.56 15.22 10.37
CA THR A 248 20.68 15.41 11.53
C THR A 248 19.82 14.17 11.86
N ALA A 249 19.72 13.19 10.95
CA ALA A 249 18.99 11.95 11.21
C ALA A 249 19.87 11.03 12.06
N GLY A 250 19.34 10.51 13.16
CA GLY A 250 20.06 9.57 14.03
C GLY A 250 20.58 8.36 13.24
N ARG A 251 21.66 7.73 13.73
CA ARG A 251 22.30 6.60 13.04
C ARG A 251 21.30 5.47 12.75
N GLU A 252 20.22 5.36 13.51
CA GLU A 252 19.23 4.27 13.47
C GLU A 252 18.29 4.25 12.25
N TRP A 253 18.41 5.17 11.29
CA TRP A 253 17.57 5.21 10.07
C TRP A 253 18.23 4.52 8.88
N PHE A 254 17.55 3.55 8.29
CA PHE A 254 18.03 2.74 7.17
C PHE A 254 17.04 2.75 6.01
N VAL A 255 17.55 2.73 4.77
CA VAL A 255 16.74 2.48 3.58
C VAL A 255 16.55 0.97 3.44
N THR A 256 15.38 0.46 3.85
CA THR A 256 15.12 -0.98 3.94
C THR A 256 13.63 -1.32 3.75
N SER A 257 13.28 -2.58 3.89
CA SER A 257 11.95 -3.17 3.69
C SER A 257 11.55 -4.00 4.90
N THR A 258 10.25 -4.13 5.19
CA THR A 258 9.78 -4.97 6.30
C THR A 258 10.13 -6.43 6.06
N ARG A 259 10.07 -6.89 4.80
CA ARG A 259 10.46 -8.23 4.36
C ARG A 259 11.89 -8.55 4.77
N PHE A 260 12.85 -7.67 4.48
CA PHE A 260 14.23 -7.94 4.87
C PHE A 260 14.41 -7.98 6.38
N LEU A 261 13.73 -7.10 7.11
CA LEU A 261 13.80 -7.09 8.58
C LEU A 261 13.14 -8.35 9.19
N ASP A 262 12.03 -8.83 8.62
CA ASP A 262 11.36 -10.06 9.00
C ASP A 262 12.27 -11.28 8.70
N GLU A 263 13.03 -11.26 7.60
CA GLU A 263 14.05 -12.27 7.29
C GLU A 263 15.20 -12.29 8.30
N VAL A 264 15.69 -11.12 8.70
CA VAL A 264 16.71 -10.99 9.75
C VAL A 264 16.16 -11.53 11.07
N ALA A 265 14.93 -11.17 11.44
CA ALA A 265 14.29 -11.67 12.65
C ALA A 265 14.16 -13.20 12.63
N ARG A 266 13.75 -13.78 11.50
CA ARG A 266 13.68 -15.25 11.30
C ARG A 266 15.03 -15.92 11.48
N ALA A 267 16.08 -15.38 10.86
CA ALA A 267 17.44 -15.92 10.98
C ALA A 267 17.95 -15.89 12.44
N LEU A 268 17.55 -14.87 13.19
CA LEU A 268 17.86 -14.70 14.61
C LEU A 268 16.85 -15.40 15.54
N LYS A 269 15.81 -16.03 14.99
CA LYS A 269 14.72 -16.71 15.72
C LYS A 269 13.94 -15.79 16.68
N PHE A 270 13.77 -14.53 16.29
CA PHE A 270 12.92 -13.59 17.02
C PHE A 270 11.46 -13.70 16.57
N ASP A 271 10.55 -13.52 17.53
CA ASP A 271 9.11 -13.51 17.25
C ASP A 271 8.70 -12.13 16.73
N ALA A 272 8.16 -12.09 15.51
CA ALA A 272 7.79 -10.86 14.83
C ALA A 272 6.31 -10.52 15.08
N VAL A 273 6.07 -9.38 15.71
CA VAL A 273 4.74 -8.81 15.89
C VAL A 273 4.52 -7.75 14.82
N VAL A 274 3.60 -8.02 13.90
CA VAL A 274 3.11 -7.04 12.94
C VAL A 274 2.15 -6.08 13.64
N VAL A 275 2.48 -4.79 13.63
CA VAL A 275 1.63 -3.73 14.21
C VAL A 275 0.86 -3.01 13.10
N ASN A 276 1.60 -2.50 12.11
CA ASN A 276 1.03 -1.96 10.90
C ASN A 276 1.66 -2.69 9.72
N GLU A 277 0.81 -3.27 8.88
CA GLU A 277 1.27 -3.90 7.64
C GLU A 277 1.63 -2.81 6.64
N VAL A 278 2.82 -2.90 6.08
CA VAL A 278 3.28 -2.03 5.01
C VAL A 278 3.90 -2.95 3.99
N ASP A 279 3.22 -3.16 2.87
CA ASP A 279 3.73 -4.13 1.92
C ASP A 279 5.02 -3.67 1.27
N ASP A 280 5.97 -4.57 1.12
CA ASP A 280 7.16 -4.33 0.33
C ASP A 280 6.80 -4.37 -1.17
N ALA A 281 7.61 -3.75 -2.04
CA ALA A 281 7.35 -3.89 -3.47
C ALA A 281 7.50 -5.37 -3.84
N ASP A 282 6.63 -5.85 -4.72
CA ASP A 282 6.84 -7.12 -5.39
C ASP A 282 8.16 -6.98 -6.18
N ASP A 283 9.17 -7.81 -5.88
CA ASP A 283 10.33 -7.93 -6.75
C ASP A 283 9.83 -8.50 -8.09
N ASP A 284 10.16 -7.82 -9.19
CA ASP A 284 10.02 -8.34 -10.56
C ASP A 284 10.80 -9.66 -10.73
#